data_AF-A0A3P7PD75-F1
#
_entry.id   AF-A0A3P7PD75-F1
#
_cell.length_a   1.000
_cell.length_b   1.000
_cell.length_c   1.000
_cell.angle_alpha   90.00
_cell.angle_beta   90.00
_cell.angle_gamma   90.00
#
_symmetry.space_group_name_H-M   'P 1'
#
loop_
_entity.id
_entity.type
_entity.pdbx_description
1 polymer ?
#
loop_
_entity_poly.entity_id
_entity_poly.type
_entity_poly.pdbx_seq_one_letter_code
_entity_poly.pdbx_strand_id
1 'polypeptide(L)' 'MLALRLLEKEQLSKEDLIEVLGPRPFKEKSTYEELVGPGALDEDTSLPPGLKDWNKEQEPATQPPPAS' A
#
# COMPACT_ATOMS: atom_id res chain seq x y z
N MET A 1 21.05 -19.90 -21.91
CA MET A 1 20.96 -19.98 -20.43
C MET A 1 20.71 -18.59 -19.89
N LEU A 2 19.85 -18.45 -18.87
CA LEU A 2 19.47 -17.15 -18.30
C LEU A 2 20.68 -16.27 -17.91
N ALA A 3 21.68 -16.87 -17.27
CA ALA A 3 22.88 -16.17 -16.82
C ALA A 3 23.68 -15.51 -17.95
N LEU A 4 23.74 -16.12 -19.14
CA LEU A 4 24.43 -15.55 -20.30
C LEU A 4 23.69 -14.31 -20.84
N ARG A 5 22.36 -14.30 -20.76
CA ARG A 5 21.53 -13.17 -21.21
C ARG A 5 21.81 -11.90 -20.39
N LEU A 6 22.15 -12.03 -19.10
CA LEU A 6 22.52 -10.90 -18.24
C LEU A 6 23.86 -10.26 -18.62
N LEU A 7 24.75 -10.99 -19.31
CA LEU A 7 25.99 -10.42 -19.82
C LEU A 7 25.73 -9.47 -21.01
N GLU A 8 24.67 -9.71 -21.77
CA GLU A 8 24.28 -8.90 -22.94
C GLU A 8 23.29 -7.79 -22.56
N LYS A 9 22.36 -8.07 -21.63
CA LYS A 9 21.29 -7.18 -21.20
C LYS A 9 21.31 -7.06 -19.68
N GLU A 10 21.62 -5.86 -19.18
CA GLU A 10 21.82 -5.58 -17.75
C GLU A 10 20.58 -5.88 -16.89
N GLN A 11 19.38 -5.69 -17.43
CA GLN A 11 18.12 -5.97 -16.74
C GLN A 11 17.22 -6.88 -17.55
N LEU A 12 16.64 -7.89 -16.89
CA LEU A 12 15.63 -8.77 -17.48
C LEU A 12 14.27 -8.46 -16.89
N SER A 13 13.26 -8.35 -17.76
CA SER A 13 11.86 -8.21 -17.36
C SER A 13 11.23 -9.57 -17.08
N LYS A 14 9.98 -9.55 -16.61
CA LYS A 14 9.21 -10.77 -16.37
C LYS A 14 9.03 -11.58 -17.66
N GLU A 15 8.84 -10.90 -18.79
CA GLU A 15 8.62 -11.51 -20.10
C GLU A 15 9.87 -12.24 -20.59
N ASP A 16 11.06 -11.66 -20.39
CA ASP A 16 12.33 -12.32 -20.72
C ASP A 16 12.48 -13.64 -19.96
N LEU A 17 12.07 -13.67 -18.68
CA LEU A 17 12.12 -14.87 -17.85
C LEU A 17 11.12 -15.93 -18.32
N ILE A 18 9.92 -15.52 -18.75
CA ILE A 18 8.91 -16.43 -19.29
C ILE A 18 9.38 -17.04 -20.62
N GLU A 19 10.08 -16.28 -21.47
CA GLU A 19 10.66 -16.80 -22.72
C GLU A 19 11.69 -17.90 -22.46
N VAL A 20 12.58 -17.67 -21.49
CA VAL A 20 13.70 -18.59 -21.20
C VAL A 20 13.28 -19.81 -20.37
N LEU A 21 12.36 -19.63 -19.40
CA LEU A 21 11.99 -20.64 -18.41
C LEU A 21 10.59 -21.22 -18.62
N GLY A 22 9.78 -20.60 -19.48
CA GLY A 22 8.35 -20.88 -19.59
C GLY A 22 7.51 -20.18 -18.51
N PRO A 23 6.17 -20.36 -18.54
CA PRO A 23 5.27 -19.77 -17.56
C PRO A 23 5.50 -20.36 -16.16
N ARG A 24 5.25 -19.54 -15.13
CA ARG A 24 5.40 -19.94 -13.73
C ARG A 24 4.48 -21.12 -13.40
N PRO A 25 4.98 -22.24 -12.84
CA PRO A 25 4.18 -23.45 -12.60
C PRO A 25 3.32 -23.36 -11.33
N PHE A 26 2.86 -22.16 -10.97
CA PHE A 26 1.98 -21.90 -9.84
C PHE A 26 1.29 -20.55 -10.00
N LYS A 27 0.11 -20.42 -9.39
CA LYS A 27 -0.72 -19.21 -9.50
C LYS A 27 -0.01 -18.03 -8.83
N GLU A 28 0.13 -16.94 -9.57
CA GLU A 28 0.65 -15.68 -9.07
C GLU A 28 -0.51 -14.80 -8.62
N LYS A 29 -0.33 -14.07 -7.52
CA LYS A 29 -1.21 -12.99 -7.09
C LYS A 29 -0.51 -11.69 -7.42
N SER A 30 -1.07 -10.91 -8.34
CA SER A 30 -0.41 -9.70 -8.86
C SER A 30 -1.17 -8.42 -8.55
N THR A 31 -2.36 -8.53 -7.95
CA THR A 31 -3.23 -7.41 -7.60
C THR A 31 -3.38 -7.29 -6.09
N TYR A 32 -3.68 -6.09 -5.61
CA TYR A 32 -3.89 -5.84 -4.19
C TYR A 32 -5.01 -6.74 -3.66
N GLU A 33 -6.11 -6.81 -4.40
CA GLU A 33 -7.33 -7.56 -4.09
C GLU A 33 -7.05 -9.05 -3.91
N GLU A 34 -6.19 -9.64 -4.75
CA GLU A 34 -5.79 -11.05 -4.61
C GLU A 34 -4.91 -11.29 -3.37
N LEU A 35 -4.15 -10.29 -2.93
CA LEU A 35 -3.29 -10.35 -1.73
C LEU A 35 -4.11 -10.18 -0.46
N VAL A 36 -4.99 -9.17 -0.40
CA VAL A 36 -5.85 -8.92 0.77
C VAL A 36 -7.02 -9.90 0.88
N GLY A 37 -7.41 -10.54 -0.23
CA GLY A 37 -8.50 -11.51 -0.24
C GLY A 37 -9.88 -10.86 -0.15
N PRO A 38 -10.95 -11.62 0.14
CA PRO A 38 -12.34 -11.15 0.10
C PRO A 38 -12.73 -10.23 1.28
N GLY A 39 -11.74 -9.57 1.91
CA GLY A 39 -11.98 -8.57 2.94
C GLY A 39 -12.66 -7.32 2.39
N ALA A 40 -13.17 -6.47 3.29
CA ALA A 40 -13.69 -5.17 2.91
C ALA A 40 -12.59 -4.36 2.20
N LEU A 41 -12.92 -3.74 1.06
CA LEU A 41 -11.99 -2.87 0.34
C LEU A 41 -11.62 -1.64 1.18
N ASP A 42 -12.56 -1.17 1.99
CA ASP A 42 -12.38 -0.07 2.91
C ASP A 42 -12.05 -0.61 4.31
N GLU A 43 -10.90 -0.19 4.84
CA GLU A 43 -10.54 -0.46 6.23
C GLU A 43 -11.40 0.40 7.17
N ASP A 44 -11.87 -0.19 8.27
CA ASP A 44 -12.56 0.55 9.32
C ASP A 44 -11.57 1.48 10.03
N THR A 45 -11.65 2.77 9.70
CA THR A 45 -10.84 3.84 10.29
C THR A 45 -11.55 4.56 11.43
N SER A 46 -12.64 3.99 11.96
CA SER A 46 -13.39 4.61 13.05
C SER A 46 -12.52 4.78 14.29
N LEU A 47 -12.51 6.01 14.82
CA LEU A 47 -11.72 6.33 16.01
C LEU A 47 -12.42 5.80 17.27
N PRO A 48 -11.69 5.16 18.20
CA PRO A 48 -12.27 4.72 19.45
C PRO A 48 -12.74 5.93 20.29
N PRO A 49 -13.64 5.73 21.27
CA PRO A 49 -14.27 6.84 21.99
C PRO A 49 -13.31 7.85 22.63
N GLY A 50 -12.13 7.42 23.07
CA GLY A 50 -11.10 8.30 23.65
C GLY A 50 -10.25 9.06 22.64
N LEU A 51 -10.42 8.81 21.34
CA LEU A 51 -9.61 9.40 20.27
C LEU A 51 -10.46 10.25 19.30
N LYS A 52 -11.73 10.51 19.64
CA LYS A 52 -12.70 11.24 18.80
C LYS A 52 -12.25 12.64 18.37
N ASP A 53 -11.36 13.27 19.13
CA ASP A 53 -10.89 14.63 18.88
C ASP A 53 -9.41 14.69 18.45
N TRP A 54 -8.79 13.54 18.14
CA TRP A 54 -7.37 13.45 17.74
C TRP A 54 -7.02 14.24 16.48
N ASN A 55 -7.96 14.30 15.52
CA ASN A 55 -7.78 14.98 14.24
C ASN A 55 -8.47 16.35 14.19
N LYS A 56 -8.83 16.94 15.33
CA LYS A 56 -9.47 18.26 15.39
C LYS A 56 -8.48 19.32 15.87
N GLU A 57 -8.43 20.45 15.17
CA GLU A 57 -7.72 21.63 15.66
C GLU A 57 -8.41 22.11 16.94
N GLN A 58 -7.64 22.35 18.00
CA GLN A 58 -8.17 22.95 19.21
C GLN A 58 -8.52 24.40 18.91
N GLU A 59 -9.80 24.78 19.06
CA GLU A 59 -10.18 26.18 18.98
C GLU A 59 -9.37 26.99 20.01
N PRO A 60 -8.81 28.15 19.63
CA PRO A 60 -8.08 28.98 20.57
C PRO A 60 -9.05 29.35 21.71
N ALA A 61 -8.68 28.99 22.94
CA ALA A 61 -9.48 29.28 24.12
C ALA A 61 -9.86 30.77 24.11
N THR A 62 -11.16 31.04 23.97
CA THR A 62 -11.73 32.39 24.00
C THR A 62 -11.17 33.12 25.20
N GLN A 63 -10.31 34.12 24.95
CA GLN A 63 -9.75 34.96 25.99
C GLN A 63 -10.91 35.65 26.73
N PRO A 64 -10.95 35.66 28.07
CA PRO A 64 -12.02 36.34 28.78
C PRO A 64 -11.97 37.86 28.49
N PRO A 65 -13.13 38.54 28.46
CA PRO A 65 -13.19 39.94 28.07
C PRO A 65 -12.40 40.82 29.05
N PRO A 66 -11.78 41.92 28.57
CA PRO A 66 -11.01 42.81 29.44
C PRO A 66 -11.95 43.45 30.46
N ALA A 67 -11.60 43.32 31.75
CA ALA A 67 -12.29 44.01 32.84
C ALA A 67 -12.18 45.53 32.62
N SER A 68 -13.34 46.21 32.64
CA SER A 68 -13.44 47.68 32.61
C SER A 68 -13.22 48.27 34.00
#